data_AF-A0A0G0JGS5-F1
#
_entry.id   AF-A0A0G0JGS5-F1
#
_cell.length_a   1.000
_cell.length_b   1.000
_cell.length_c   1.000
_cell.angle_alpha   90.00
_cell.angle_beta   90.00
_cell.angle_gamma   90.00
#
_symmetry.space_group_name_H-M   'P 1'
#
loop_
_entity.id
_entity.type
_entity.pdbx_description
1 polymer ?
#
loop_
_entity_poly.entity_id
_entity_poly.type
_entity_poly.pdbx_seq_one_letter_code
_entity_poly.pdbx_strand_id
1 'polypeptide(L)'
;MTRVFLTLIITVFLFPISVRAQTNTTQSNQVVTKIGNPSGPPPVSEGAGSGFALNFNEQVGEVCGGKIQIPNLGCIESIIPELSKSRKGIIKDSVYSGLGFYQCVGLVQTVIDKKLPVGFAKELAAVSVPGYIFIPNNQINKVQPGDIVVWSQNPNSWAGHTAYVVQSIDDQSFRIVEANSDGRGNVRARSALYRGNYENYLVGWLRKK
;
A
#
# COMPACT_ATOMS: atom_id res chain seq x y z
N MET A 1 19.14 44.43 46.35
CA MET A 1 18.15 44.02 45.32
C MET A 1 18.64 44.55 43.98
N THR A 2 19.26 43.71 43.16
CA THR A 2 19.92 44.12 41.91
C THR A 2 19.15 43.53 40.74
N ARG A 3 18.50 44.38 39.93
CA ARG A 3 17.75 43.97 38.74
C ARG A 3 18.70 43.90 37.55
N VAL A 4 18.85 42.71 36.97
CA VAL A 4 19.58 42.48 35.72
C VAL A 4 18.55 42.55 34.58
N PHE A 5 18.74 43.50 33.66
CA PHE A 5 17.98 43.60 32.42
C PHE A 5 18.63 42.68 31.38
N LEU A 6 17.86 41.73 30.85
CA LEU A 6 18.26 40.83 29.78
C LEU A 6 17.79 41.42 28.44
N THR A 7 18.73 41.91 27.64
CA THR A 7 18.46 42.44 26.29
C THR A 7 18.41 41.28 25.30
N LEU A 8 17.23 41.05 24.72
CA LEU A 8 17.01 40.05 23.69
C LEU A 8 17.43 40.61 22.32
N ILE A 9 18.47 40.06 21.71
CA ILE A 9 18.89 40.38 20.34
C ILE A 9 18.16 39.44 19.38
N ILE A 10 17.27 40.00 18.55
CA ILE A 10 16.57 39.27 17.49
C ILE A 10 17.40 39.40 16.20
N THR A 11 18.06 38.32 15.81
CA THR A 11 18.77 38.24 14.53
C THR A 11 17.81 37.78 13.44
N VAL A 12 17.41 38.69 12.56
CA VAL A 12 16.58 38.39 11.38
C VAL A 12 17.50 37.89 10.27
N PHE A 13 17.43 36.59 9.96
CA PHE A 13 18.10 36.01 8.79
C PHE A 13 17.23 36.23 7.54
N LEU A 14 17.68 37.12 6.66
CA LEU A 14 17.15 37.29 5.32
C LEU A 14 17.79 36.22 4.41
N PHE A 15 16.99 35.24 3.98
CA PHE A 15 17.40 34.30 2.94
C PHE A 15 17.27 34.95 1.55
N PRO A 16 18.25 34.77 0.65
CA PRO A 16 18.13 35.25 -0.72
C PRO A 16 17.13 34.38 -1.51
N ILE A 17 16.14 35.04 -2.10
CA ILE A 17 15.21 34.44 -3.06
C ILE A 17 15.98 34.20 -4.36
N SER A 18 16.29 32.94 -4.66
CA SER A 18 16.87 32.53 -5.94
C SER A 18 15.77 32.46 -7.00
N VAL A 19 15.75 33.43 -7.91
CA VAL A 19 14.85 33.46 -9.07
C VAL A 19 15.44 32.53 -10.13
N ARG A 20 14.83 31.36 -10.30
CA ARG A 20 15.22 30.37 -11.31
C ARG A 20 14.61 30.77 -12.65
N ALA A 21 15.46 31.14 -13.61
CA ALA A 21 15.06 31.39 -14.99
C ALA A 21 14.46 30.13 -15.63
N GLN A 22 13.29 30.27 -16.25
CA GLN A 22 12.68 29.23 -17.08
C GLN A 22 13.33 29.25 -18.46
N THR A 23 14.07 28.19 -18.79
CA THR A 23 14.52 27.94 -20.15
C THR A 23 13.40 27.27 -20.94
N ASN A 24 12.94 27.92 -22.00
CA ASN A 24 12.03 27.36 -22.99
C ASN A 24 12.71 26.19 -23.72
N THR A 25 12.20 24.99 -23.50
CA THR A 25 12.63 23.78 -24.21
C THR A 25 11.96 23.74 -25.59
N THR A 26 12.77 23.89 -26.64
CA THR A 26 12.38 23.63 -28.03
C THR A 26 11.94 22.18 -28.19
N GLN A 27 10.67 21.96 -28.58
CA GLN A 27 10.18 20.64 -28.96
C GLN A 27 10.85 20.19 -30.27
N SER A 28 11.69 19.16 -30.18
CA SER A 28 12.18 18.41 -31.33
C SER A 28 11.08 17.45 -31.79
N ASN A 29 10.60 17.65 -33.01
CA ASN A 29 9.71 16.72 -33.70
C ASN A 29 10.47 15.42 -33.98
N GLN A 30 10.33 14.44 -33.09
CA GLN A 30 10.75 13.07 -33.38
C GLN A 30 9.71 12.38 -34.27
N VAL A 31 10.17 12.03 -35.47
CA VAL A 31 9.52 11.10 -36.37
C VAL A 31 9.33 9.77 -35.64
N VAL A 32 8.08 9.42 -35.36
CA VAL A 32 7.68 8.14 -34.76
C VAL A 32 7.86 7.04 -35.81
N THR A 33 9.05 6.43 -35.84
CA THR A 33 9.24 5.15 -36.51
C THR A 33 8.59 4.08 -35.64
N LYS A 34 7.53 3.45 -36.15
CA LYS A 34 6.82 2.33 -35.52
C LYS A 34 7.77 1.13 -35.39
N ILE A 35 8.52 1.05 -34.29
CA ILE A 35 9.28 -0.15 -33.92
C ILE A 35 8.25 -1.18 -33.44
N GLY A 36 8.26 -2.35 -34.07
CA GLY A 36 7.34 -3.44 -33.75
C GLY A 36 7.36 -3.78 -32.26
N ASN A 37 6.17 -3.87 -31.66
CA ASN A 37 5.99 -4.34 -30.29
C ASN A 37 6.72 -5.68 -30.13
N PRO A 38 7.73 -5.81 -29.24
CA PRO A 38 8.09 -7.13 -28.76
C PRO A 38 6.81 -7.72 -28.14
N SER A 39 6.43 -8.90 -28.60
CA SER A 39 5.33 -9.67 -28.05
C SER A 39 5.60 -9.94 -26.57
N GLY A 40 5.15 -9.01 -25.73
CA GLY A 40 5.16 -9.16 -24.29
C GLY A 40 4.35 -10.40 -23.91
N PRO A 41 4.65 -11.01 -22.75
CA PRO A 41 3.85 -12.12 -22.25
C PRO A 41 2.37 -11.71 -22.25
N PRO A 42 1.45 -12.63 -22.59
CA PRO A 42 0.02 -12.34 -22.63
C PRO A 42 -0.43 -11.73 -21.30
N PRO A 43 -1.37 -10.76 -21.30
CA PRO A 43 -1.88 -10.16 -20.08
C PRO A 43 -2.42 -11.28 -19.18
N VAL A 44 -1.77 -11.46 -18.03
CA VAL A 44 -2.21 -12.40 -17.00
C VAL A 44 -3.61 -11.96 -16.58
N SER A 45 -4.60 -12.84 -16.73
CA SER A 45 -6.00 -12.54 -16.38
C SER A 45 -6.05 -11.97 -14.97
N GLU A 46 -6.50 -10.71 -14.84
CA GLU A 46 -6.65 -10.07 -13.53
C GLU A 46 -7.57 -10.92 -12.67
N GLY A 47 -7.03 -11.54 -11.61
CA GLY A 47 -7.87 -12.29 -10.68
C GLY A 47 -8.96 -11.37 -10.11
N ALA A 48 -10.17 -11.87 -9.92
CA ALA A 48 -11.35 -11.08 -9.53
C ALA A 48 -11.13 -10.15 -8.32
N GLY A 49 -10.21 -10.48 -7.41
CA GLY A 49 -9.85 -9.63 -6.28
C GLY A 49 -9.00 -8.40 -6.63
N SER A 50 -8.27 -8.41 -7.75
CA SER A 50 -7.40 -7.29 -8.18
C SER A 50 -8.21 -6.07 -8.60
N GLY A 51 -9.25 -6.28 -9.41
CA GLY A 51 -10.19 -5.22 -9.79
C GLY A 51 -10.92 -4.63 -8.58
N PHE A 52 -11.37 -5.49 -7.66
CA PHE A 52 -11.97 -5.03 -6.39
C PHE A 52 -10.98 -4.20 -5.56
N ALA A 53 -9.73 -4.66 -5.39
CA ALA A 53 -8.75 -3.97 -4.57
C ALA A 53 -8.40 -2.57 -5.12
N LEU A 54 -8.27 -2.45 -6.45
CA LEU A 54 -8.02 -1.16 -7.12
C LEU A 54 -9.21 -0.21 -6.98
N ASN A 55 -10.43 -0.68 -7.27
CA ASN A 55 -11.66 0.11 -7.10
C ASN A 55 -11.86 0.53 -5.64
N PHE A 56 -11.64 -0.37 -4.69
CA PHE A 56 -11.71 -0.06 -3.26
C PHE A 56 -10.69 1.03 -2.88
N ASN A 57 -9.45 0.93 -3.34
CA ASN A 57 -8.43 1.96 -3.12
C ASN A 57 -8.84 3.33 -3.67
N GLU A 58 -9.36 3.38 -4.89
CA GLU A 58 -9.84 4.61 -5.54
C GLU A 58 -10.97 5.24 -4.72
N GLN A 59 -12.00 4.46 -4.36
CA GLN A 59 -13.12 4.99 -3.60
C GLN A 59 -12.75 5.41 -2.18
N VAL A 60 -11.79 4.76 -1.53
CA VAL A 60 -11.23 5.26 -0.27
C VAL A 60 -10.55 6.62 -0.47
N GLY A 61 -9.85 6.81 -1.60
CA GLY A 61 -9.31 8.09 -2.03
C GLY A 61 -10.38 9.17 -2.13
N GLU A 62 -11.42 8.91 -2.91
CA GLU A 62 -12.48 9.87 -3.23
C GLU A 62 -13.41 10.17 -2.05
N VAL A 63 -13.84 9.14 -1.31
CA VAL A 63 -14.90 9.25 -0.30
C VAL A 63 -14.32 9.49 1.10
N CYS A 64 -13.15 8.92 1.40
CA CYS A 64 -12.53 8.99 2.72
C CYS A 64 -11.25 9.83 2.77
N GLY A 65 -10.87 10.49 1.67
CA GLY A 65 -9.62 11.24 1.58
C GLY A 65 -8.37 10.36 1.69
N GLY A 66 -8.46 9.11 1.23
CA GLY A 66 -7.35 8.15 1.18
C GLY A 66 -7.05 7.44 2.50
N LYS A 67 -7.85 7.66 3.55
CA LYS A 67 -7.61 7.09 4.90
C LYS A 67 -8.87 6.57 5.54
N ILE A 68 -8.77 5.49 6.29
CA ILE A 68 -9.87 4.98 7.12
C ILE A 68 -9.42 4.97 8.58
N GLN A 69 -10.16 5.68 9.43
CA GLN A 69 -9.88 5.88 10.85
C GLN A 69 -11.17 6.09 11.64
N ILE A 70 -11.13 5.95 12.97
CA ILE A 70 -12.32 6.13 13.82
C ILE A 70 -13.08 7.44 13.51
N PRO A 71 -12.42 8.61 13.41
CA PRO A 71 -13.13 9.87 13.16
C PRO A 71 -13.89 9.95 11.83
N ASN A 72 -13.50 9.15 10.82
CA ASN A 72 -14.14 9.16 9.51
C ASN A 72 -14.75 7.82 9.11
N LEU A 73 -14.92 6.87 10.05
CA LEU A 73 -15.39 5.51 9.74
C LEU A 73 -16.76 5.46 9.05
N GLY A 74 -17.58 6.50 9.22
CA GLY A 74 -18.84 6.67 8.50
C GLY A 74 -18.69 6.74 6.98
N CYS A 75 -17.53 7.15 6.46
CA CYS A 75 -17.27 7.21 5.02
C CYS A 75 -17.36 5.82 4.36
N ILE A 76 -17.13 4.73 5.11
CA ILE A 76 -17.26 3.34 4.62
C ILE A 76 -18.69 3.02 4.18
N GLU A 77 -19.70 3.66 4.77
CA GLU A 77 -21.09 3.44 4.34
C GLU A 77 -21.38 4.07 2.97
N SER A 78 -20.53 5.01 2.53
CA SER A 78 -20.61 5.69 1.23
C SER A 78 -19.64 5.12 0.19
N ILE A 79 -18.60 4.39 0.61
CA ILE A 79 -17.75 3.62 -0.30
C ILE A 79 -18.52 2.39 -0.76
N ILE A 80 -18.58 2.17 -2.07
CA ILE A 80 -19.18 1.02 -2.76
C ILE A 80 -20.48 0.59 -2.05
N PRO A 81 -21.66 1.08 -2.48
CA PRO A 81 -22.96 0.68 -1.91
C PRO A 81 -23.13 -0.84 -1.78
N GLU A 82 -22.37 -1.61 -2.57
CA GLU A 82 -22.33 -3.07 -2.64
C GLU A 82 -21.28 -3.76 -1.74
N LEU A 83 -20.59 -3.06 -0.83
CA LEU A 83 -19.74 -3.75 0.14
C LEU A 83 -20.60 -4.71 0.96
N SER A 84 -20.26 -6.00 0.89
CA SER A 84 -20.93 -7.03 1.66
C SER A 84 -20.90 -6.66 3.15
N LYS A 85 -21.94 -7.07 3.90
CA LYS A 85 -21.99 -6.91 5.36
C LYS A 85 -20.73 -7.47 6.03
N SER A 86 -20.17 -8.55 5.48
CA SER A 86 -18.91 -9.16 5.90
C SER A 86 -17.73 -8.18 5.76
N ARG A 87 -17.50 -7.62 4.57
CA ARG A 87 -16.43 -6.64 4.33
C ARG A 87 -16.55 -5.41 5.22
N LYS A 88 -17.75 -4.85 5.37
CA LYS A 88 -17.98 -3.72 6.30
C LYS A 88 -17.59 -4.07 7.74
N GLY A 89 -17.95 -5.28 8.18
CA GLY A 89 -17.55 -5.80 9.50
C GLY A 89 -16.04 -5.91 9.64
N ILE A 90 -15.34 -6.46 8.65
CA ILE A 90 -13.87 -6.59 8.64
C ILE A 90 -13.20 -5.21 8.74
N ILE A 91 -13.68 -4.22 7.98
CA ILE A 91 -13.14 -2.85 8.04
C ILE A 91 -13.29 -2.27 9.44
N LYS A 92 -14.49 -2.34 10.02
CA LYS A 92 -14.77 -1.83 11.37
C LYS A 92 -13.91 -2.54 12.42
N ASP A 93 -13.88 -3.87 12.40
CA ASP A 93 -13.07 -4.69 13.31
C ASP A 93 -11.58 -4.34 13.21
N SER A 94 -11.06 -4.12 12.00
CA SER A 94 -9.65 -3.74 11.82
C SER A 94 -9.33 -2.35 12.37
N VAL A 95 -10.27 -1.40 12.30
CA VAL A 95 -10.08 -0.05 12.83
C VAL A 95 -10.13 -0.04 14.36
N TYR A 96 -11.07 -0.77 14.95
CA TYR A 96 -11.26 -0.83 16.40
C TYR A 96 -10.25 -1.72 17.13
N SER A 97 -9.77 -2.80 16.51
CA SER A 97 -8.74 -3.68 17.11
C SER A 97 -7.32 -3.10 16.99
N GLY A 98 -7.12 -2.14 16.11
CA GLY A 98 -5.85 -1.43 15.95
C GLY A 98 -5.73 -0.20 16.86
N LEU A 99 -4.96 0.78 16.37
CA LEU A 99 -4.74 2.07 17.05
C LEU A 99 -5.76 3.14 16.61
N GLY A 100 -6.97 2.72 16.23
CA GLY A 100 -8.00 3.62 15.67
C GLY A 100 -7.85 3.91 14.17
N PHE A 101 -7.03 3.14 13.47
CA PHE A 101 -6.78 3.25 12.03
C PHE A 101 -6.96 1.89 11.35
N TYR A 102 -7.38 1.88 10.10
CA TYR A 102 -7.51 0.67 9.30
C TYR A 102 -6.14 0.05 9.00
N GLN A 103 -5.98 -1.25 9.22
CA GLN A 103 -4.67 -1.93 9.23
C GLN A 103 -4.43 -2.74 7.94
N CYS A 104 -3.16 -3.06 7.68
CA CYS A 104 -2.73 -3.84 6.52
C CYS A 104 -3.42 -5.22 6.43
N VAL A 105 -3.57 -5.93 7.56
CA VAL A 105 -4.30 -7.20 7.63
C VAL A 105 -5.78 -7.01 7.30
N GLY A 106 -6.40 -5.95 7.83
CA GLY A 106 -7.79 -5.61 7.56
C GLY A 106 -8.07 -5.36 6.08
N LEU A 107 -7.15 -4.69 5.38
CA LEU A 107 -7.23 -4.50 3.93
C LEU A 107 -7.25 -5.82 3.18
N VAL A 108 -6.28 -6.70 3.46
CA VAL A 108 -6.23 -8.00 2.80
C VAL A 108 -7.50 -8.80 3.07
N GLN A 109 -7.94 -8.89 4.32
CA GLN A 109 -9.17 -9.58 4.73
C GLN A 109 -10.41 -9.02 4.01
N THR A 110 -10.47 -7.71 3.80
CA THR A 110 -11.57 -7.04 3.09
C THR A 110 -11.57 -7.39 1.61
N VAL A 111 -10.40 -7.37 0.96
CA VAL A 111 -10.26 -7.74 -0.45
C VAL A 111 -10.72 -9.18 -0.69
N ILE A 112 -10.24 -10.12 0.13
CA ILE A 112 -10.58 -11.55 -0.01
C ILE A 112 -11.92 -11.93 0.64
N ASP A 113 -12.62 -10.98 1.24
CA ASP A 113 -13.86 -11.15 2.03
C ASP A 113 -13.78 -12.34 3.02
N LYS A 114 -12.68 -12.39 3.79
CA LYS A 114 -12.41 -13.49 4.72
C LYS A 114 -11.52 -13.05 5.87
N LYS A 115 -11.88 -13.43 7.09
CA LYS A 115 -11.02 -13.27 8.28
C LYS A 115 -9.83 -14.22 8.21
N LEU A 116 -8.64 -13.69 8.50
CA LEU A 116 -7.38 -14.43 8.59
C LEU A 116 -7.08 -14.72 10.07
N PRO A 117 -6.53 -15.90 10.41
CA PRO A 117 -6.32 -16.33 11.79
C PRO A 117 -5.01 -15.76 12.38
N VAL A 118 -4.80 -14.45 12.28
CA VAL A 118 -3.57 -13.77 12.72
C VAL A 118 -3.89 -12.48 13.47
N GLY A 119 -3.07 -12.14 14.46
CA GLY A 119 -3.04 -10.82 15.09
C GLY A 119 -2.08 -9.87 14.36
N PHE A 120 -0.96 -10.41 13.86
CA PHE A 120 0.07 -9.64 13.17
C PHE A 120 0.34 -10.16 11.76
N ALA A 121 0.67 -9.26 10.83
CA ALA A 121 0.86 -9.62 9.42
C ALA A 121 1.97 -10.65 9.21
N LYS A 122 3.08 -10.57 9.95
CA LYS A 122 4.19 -11.52 9.83
C LYS A 122 3.81 -12.97 10.16
N GLU A 123 2.76 -13.17 10.97
CA GLU A 123 2.30 -14.51 11.38
C GLU A 123 1.73 -15.30 10.19
N LEU A 124 1.31 -14.62 9.12
CA LEU A 124 0.83 -15.25 7.88
C LEU A 124 1.86 -16.17 7.23
N ALA A 125 3.16 -16.02 7.55
CA ALA A 125 4.22 -16.90 7.08
C ALA A 125 4.29 -18.24 7.85
N ALA A 126 3.70 -18.32 9.05
CA ALA A 126 3.81 -19.47 9.94
C ALA A 126 2.48 -20.20 10.16
N VAL A 127 1.34 -19.57 9.85
CA VAL A 127 0.01 -20.16 10.07
C VAL A 127 -0.56 -20.79 8.79
N SER A 128 -1.35 -21.85 8.96
CA SER A 128 -2.14 -22.41 7.86
C SER A 128 -3.36 -21.54 7.60
N VAL A 129 -3.51 -21.07 6.35
CA VAL A 129 -4.67 -20.29 5.91
C VAL A 129 -5.51 -21.16 4.97
N PRO A 130 -6.75 -21.54 5.35
CA PRO A 130 -7.57 -22.42 4.53
C PRO A 130 -7.79 -21.85 3.12
N GLY A 131 -7.54 -22.67 2.10
CA GLY A 131 -7.63 -22.28 0.68
C GLY A 131 -6.38 -21.60 0.11
N TYR A 132 -5.31 -21.46 0.89
CA TYR A 132 -4.05 -20.86 0.45
C TYR A 132 -2.86 -21.78 0.72
N ILE A 133 -1.79 -21.59 -0.04
CA ILE A 133 -0.45 -22.10 0.22
C ILE A 133 0.49 -20.93 0.47
N PHE A 134 1.40 -21.07 1.43
CA PHE A 134 2.50 -20.12 1.59
C PHE A 134 3.65 -20.50 0.66
N ILE A 135 4.13 -19.52 -0.10
CA ILE A 135 5.27 -19.65 -0.99
C ILE A 135 6.39 -18.78 -0.41
N PRO A 136 7.49 -19.38 0.08
CA PRO A 136 8.61 -18.61 0.60
C PRO A 136 9.29 -17.83 -0.53
N ASN A 137 9.75 -16.63 -0.20
CA ASN A 137 10.53 -15.81 -1.12
C ASN A 137 11.95 -16.39 -1.27
N ASN A 138 12.10 -17.35 -2.19
CA ASN A 138 13.37 -17.93 -2.59
C ASN A 138 13.88 -17.37 -3.93
N GLN A 139 13.22 -16.33 -4.46
CA GLN A 139 13.51 -15.71 -5.76
C GLN A 139 13.35 -16.62 -7.00
N ILE A 140 12.85 -17.86 -6.82
CA ILE A 140 12.54 -18.77 -7.92
C ILE A 140 11.08 -18.56 -8.36
N ASN A 141 10.18 -18.48 -7.39
CA ASN A 141 8.77 -18.23 -7.66
C ASN A 141 8.53 -16.73 -7.80
N LYS A 142 7.74 -16.34 -8.79
CA LYS A 142 7.27 -14.96 -8.96
C LYS A 142 5.90 -14.79 -8.32
N VAL A 143 5.70 -13.64 -7.69
CA VAL A 143 4.41 -13.14 -7.24
C VAL A 143 3.48 -12.93 -8.45
N GLN A 144 2.21 -13.23 -8.27
CA GLN A 144 1.14 -13.14 -9.26
C GLN A 144 0.02 -12.23 -8.75
N PRO A 145 -0.77 -11.61 -9.65
CA PRO A 145 -2.00 -10.94 -9.25
C PRO A 145 -2.89 -11.87 -8.43
N GLY A 146 -3.38 -11.38 -7.30
CA GLY A 146 -4.18 -12.12 -6.34
C GLY A 146 -3.42 -12.73 -5.17
N ASP A 147 -2.09 -12.71 -5.20
CA ASP A 147 -1.28 -13.10 -4.04
C ASP A 147 -1.39 -12.10 -2.90
N ILE A 148 -1.16 -12.60 -1.68
CA ILE A 148 -1.04 -11.80 -0.47
C ILE A 148 0.42 -11.84 -0.03
N VAL A 149 1.14 -10.73 -0.23
CA VAL A 149 2.55 -10.62 0.14
C VAL A 149 2.71 -10.38 1.63
N VAL A 150 3.78 -10.93 2.22
CA VAL A 150 4.04 -10.90 3.66
C VAL A 150 5.47 -10.40 3.91
N TRP A 151 5.57 -9.31 4.65
CA TRP A 151 6.83 -8.81 5.19
C TRP A 151 6.93 -9.08 6.69
N SER A 152 8.09 -9.54 7.16
CA SER A 152 8.35 -9.81 8.59
C SER A 152 8.41 -8.54 9.42
N GLN A 153 8.76 -7.41 8.81
CA GLN A 153 8.85 -6.08 9.42
C GLN A 153 8.45 -4.99 8.41
N ASN A 154 8.04 -3.83 8.91
CA ASN A 154 8.04 -2.57 8.16
C ASN A 154 8.94 -1.54 8.89
N PRO A 155 9.42 -0.43 8.26
CA PRO A 155 10.26 0.56 8.92
C PRO A 155 9.66 1.14 10.21
N ASN A 156 8.36 0.96 10.42
CA ASN A 156 7.61 1.59 11.50
C ASN A 156 7.03 0.59 12.52
N SER A 157 7.26 -0.73 12.38
CA SER A 157 6.57 -1.75 13.19
C SER A 157 7.19 -3.15 13.11
N TRP A 158 7.21 -3.77 14.29
CA TRP A 158 7.61 -5.17 14.51
C TRP A 158 6.51 -6.19 14.18
N ALA A 159 5.28 -5.73 13.91
CA ALA A 159 4.12 -6.57 13.56
C ALA A 159 4.22 -7.17 12.13
N GLY A 160 5.18 -6.71 11.33
CA GLY A 160 5.25 -7.01 9.91
C GLY A 160 4.28 -6.19 9.09
N HIS A 161 4.16 -6.55 7.82
CA HIS A 161 3.24 -5.90 6.88
C HIS A 161 2.68 -6.91 5.89
N THR A 162 1.52 -6.61 5.34
CA THR A 162 0.94 -7.42 4.27
C THR A 162 0.18 -6.55 3.29
N ALA A 163 0.08 -7.00 2.05
CA ALA A 163 -0.60 -6.28 0.99
C ALA A 163 -1.17 -7.25 -0.04
N TYR A 164 -2.14 -6.78 -0.82
CA TYR A 164 -2.72 -7.54 -1.90
C TYR A 164 -2.06 -7.18 -3.22
N VAL A 165 -1.66 -8.18 -4.01
CA VAL A 165 -1.00 -7.95 -5.30
C VAL A 165 -2.06 -7.79 -6.37
N VAL A 166 -1.98 -6.69 -7.12
CA VAL A 166 -2.94 -6.38 -8.19
C VAL A 166 -2.33 -6.53 -9.58
N GLN A 167 -1.01 -6.49 -9.69
CA GLN A 167 -0.32 -6.60 -10.98
C GLN A 167 1.10 -7.14 -10.79
N SER A 168 1.56 -8.00 -11.70
CA SER A 168 2.98 -8.29 -11.87
C SER A 168 3.52 -7.37 -12.95
N ILE A 169 4.62 -6.66 -12.69
CA ILE A 169 5.15 -5.64 -13.61
C ILE A 169 6.34 -6.24 -14.37
N ASP A 170 7.34 -6.72 -13.64
CA ASP A 170 8.55 -7.33 -14.19
C ASP A 170 9.17 -8.31 -13.18
N ASP A 171 10.37 -8.79 -13.49
CA ASP A 171 11.10 -9.78 -12.67
C ASP A 171 11.56 -9.25 -11.31
N GLN A 172 11.48 -7.95 -11.10
CA GLN A 172 11.93 -7.24 -9.91
C GLN A 172 10.84 -6.39 -9.26
N SER A 173 9.67 -6.25 -9.88
CA SER A 173 8.61 -5.39 -9.37
C SER A 173 7.20 -5.93 -9.60
N PHE A 174 6.31 -5.58 -8.68
CA PHE A 174 4.89 -5.89 -8.71
C PHE A 174 4.10 -4.75 -8.07
N ARG A 175 2.84 -4.59 -8.46
CA ARG A 175 1.95 -3.57 -7.90
C ARG A 175 1.08 -4.17 -6.81
N ILE A 176 0.96 -3.44 -5.71
CA ILE A 176 0.15 -3.82 -4.55
C ILE A 176 -0.87 -2.75 -4.22
N VAL A 177 -1.92 -3.16 -3.51
CA VAL A 177 -2.77 -2.30 -2.69
C VAL A 177 -2.52 -2.65 -1.23
N GLU A 178 -2.24 -1.64 -0.41
CA GLU A 178 -1.90 -1.79 1.00
C GLU A 178 -2.61 -0.74 1.86
N ALA A 179 -2.69 -1.02 3.16
CA ALA A 179 -3.16 -0.06 4.15
C ALA A 179 -2.12 0.13 5.26
N ASN A 180 -2.04 1.34 5.80
CA ASN A 180 -1.27 1.67 7.01
C ASN A 180 0.22 1.32 6.99
N SER A 181 0.84 1.31 5.81
CA SER A 181 2.31 1.13 5.72
C SER A 181 3.10 2.26 6.40
N ASP A 182 2.46 3.42 6.60
CA ASP A 182 3.04 4.63 7.17
C ASP A 182 2.54 4.95 8.60
N GLY A 183 1.75 4.06 9.20
CA GLY A 183 1.22 4.24 10.56
C GLY A 183 0.06 5.26 10.67
N ARG A 184 -0.55 5.68 9.56
CA ARG A 184 -1.60 6.72 9.54
C ARG A 184 -2.95 6.25 8.93
N GLY A 185 -3.12 4.96 8.69
CA GLY A 185 -4.35 4.39 8.13
C GLY A 185 -4.56 4.67 6.63
N ASN A 186 -3.52 5.13 5.92
CA ASN A 186 -3.59 5.40 4.48
C ASN A 186 -3.83 4.12 3.69
N VAL A 187 -4.76 4.15 2.73
CA VAL A 187 -4.93 3.12 1.70
C VAL A 187 -4.31 3.65 0.41
N ARG A 188 -3.46 2.84 -0.22
CA ARG A 188 -2.79 3.25 -1.46
C ARG A 188 -2.47 2.06 -2.36
N ALA A 189 -2.45 2.32 -3.66
CA ALA A 189 -1.81 1.46 -4.64
C ALA A 189 -0.40 1.98 -4.94
N ARG A 190 0.60 1.10 -4.97
CA ARG A 190 1.97 1.45 -5.40
C ARG A 190 2.73 0.27 -5.97
N SER A 191 3.82 0.55 -6.66
CA SER A 191 4.81 -0.48 -6.99
C SER A 191 5.60 -0.87 -5.75
N ALA A 192 5.83 -2.16 -5.62
CA ALA A 192 6.74 -2.80 -4.68
C ALA A 192 7.81 -3.53 -5.47
N LEU A 193 8.96 -3.71 -4.84
CA LEU A 193 10.12 -4.35 -5.44
C LEU A 193 10.44 -5.61 -4.65
N TYR A 194 10.81 -6.70 -5.32
CA TYR A 194 11.32 -7.90 -4.63
C TYR A 194 12.59 -7.60 -3.83
N ARG A 195 13.40 -6.65 -4.34
CA ARG A 195 14.70 -6.24 -3.79
C ARG A 195 14.83 -4.73 -3.65
N GLY A 196 13.74 -4.01 -3.35
CA GLY A 196 13.81 -2.53 -3.33
C GLY A 196 12.77 -1.77 -2.51
N ASN A 197 11.98 -2.47 -1.71
CA ASN A 197 11.13 -1.88 -0.68
C ASN A 197 11.01 -2.90 0.43
N TYR A 198 11.44 -2.56 1.65
CA TYR A 198 11.56 -3.52 2.77
C TYR A 198 12.58 -4.65 2.49
N GLU A 199 13.68 -4.33 1.81
CA GLU A 199 14.57 -5.26 1.08
C GLU A 199 14.96 -6.58 1.76
N ASN A 200 14.99 -6.64 3.09
CA ASN A 200 15.36 -7.84 3.84
C ASN A 200 14.20 -8.52 4.58
N TYR A 201 12.97 -8.04 4.38
CA TYR A 201 11.83 -8.45 5.17
C TYR A 201 10.74 -9.12 4.35
N LEU A 202 10.77 -9.12 3.01
CA LEU A 202 9.79 -9.87 2.21
C LEU A 202 10.02 -11.38 2.41
N VAL A 203 9.19 -12.01 3.22
CA VAL A 203 9.34 -13.42 3.62
C VAL A 203 8.75 -14.36 2.57
N GLY A 204 7.67 -13.94 1.92
CA GLY A 204 6.93 -14.77 0.97
C GLY A 204 5.53 -14.23 0.71
N TRP A 205 4.66 -15.09 0.19
CA TRP A 205 3.27 -14.73 -0.08
C TRP A 205 2.33 -15.93 0.07
N LEU A 206 1.06 -15.64 0.35
CA LEU A 206 -0.01 -16.63 0.26
C LEU A 206 -0.60 -16.59 -1.15
N ARG A 207 -0.67 -17.77 -1.77
CA ARG A 207 -1.33 -17.98 -3.06
C ARG A 207 -2.54 -18.87 -2.87
N LYS A 208 -3.65 -18.52 -3.53
CA LYS A 208 -4.85 -19.36 -3.52
C LYS A 208 -4.54 -20.71 -4.17
N LYS A 209 -4.99 -21.80 -3.55
CA LYS A 209 -4.90 -23.17 -4.10
C LYS A 209 -5.80 -23.33 -5.32
#